data_AF-A0A964VE42-F1
#
_entry.id   AF-A0A964VE42-F1
#
_cell.length_a   1.000
_cell.length_b   1.000
_cell.length_c   1.000
_cell.angle_alpha   90.00
_cell.angle_beta   90.00
_cell.angle_gamma   90.00
#
_symmetry.space_group_name_H-M   'P 1'
#
loop_
_entity.id
_entity.type
_entity.pdbx_description
1 polymer ?
#
loop_
_entity_poly.entity_id
_entity_poly.type
_entity_poly.pdbx_seq_one_letter_code
_entity_poly.pdbx_strand_id
1 'polypeptide(L)'
;EEAVRRLTATGTPATAATPQLLAEAYLWSGYAGRMLGENYCEAVIDGSELLPGARYFTRADSAFTNAIAKAPNTAAGNTLKTAAYAGRAQVRVGLNNWAGAAADAALVPDAFVLNQPMDFQTGADANQRNHLYFGAASTPYRSFSVKHTFFEQYYTDTGDPRTPYIKYTGADTLCVGSLQGYGRVPCLRPWKHKTENDPMRLSSGREMRLIEAEAILSTTGNIAAAMAKINQVRTSIKSDKAGNPNLAPWLVPATLAEAWTLLKRERGIELWLEMRRMGDQRRWDEKTTPGSYELPNYEGTLGTKATLFRQYLRGRPVKLDGGETETPRILCYNISDVERNANPNIDDHTG
;
A
#
# COMPACT_ATOMS: atom_id res chain seq x y z
N GLU A 1 12.99 -5.22 -15.24
CA GLU A 1 12.84 -5.29 -16.72
C GLU A 1 14.09 -5.85 -17.41
N GLU A 2 15.30 -5.54 -16.92
CA GLU A 2 16.55 -6.14 -17.44
C GLU A 2 16.56 -7.67 -17.52
N ALA A 3 16.14 -8.33 -16.45
CA ALA A 3 16.06 -9.79 -16.41
C ALA A 3 15.15 -10.34 -17.53
N VAL A 4 13.99 -9.71 -17.77
CA VAL A 4 13.08 -10.06 -18.88
C VAL A 4 13.78 -9.92 -20.22
N ARG A 5 14.49 -8.80 -20.43
CA ARG A 5 15.21 -8.54 -21.67
C ARG A 5 16.27 -9.61 -21.92
N ARG A 6 17.06 -9.98 -20.91
CA ARG A 6 18.08 -11.03 -21.02
C ARG A 6 17.47 -12.41 -21.28
N LEU A 7 16.44 -12.80 -20.53
CA LEU A 7 15.75 -14.09 -20.71
C LEU A 7 15.08 -14.23 -22.08
N THR A 8 14.65 -13.11 -22.68
CA THR A 8 14.06 -13.10 -24.02
C THR A 8 15.14 -13.12 -25.11
N ALA A 9 16.25 -12.39 -24.92
CA ALA A 9 17.33 -12.24 -25.90
C ALA A 9 18.19 -13.52 -26.05
N THR A 10 18.35 -14.32 -25.00
CA THR A 10 19.21 -15.51 -25.06
C THR A 10 18.64 -16.66 -25.88
N GLY A 11 17.38 -16.59 -26.35
CA GLY A 11 16.73 -17.68 -27.07
C GLY A 11 16.51 -18.87 -26.14
N THR A 12 15.29 -19.05 -25.67
CA THR A 12 14.91 -19.98 -24.61
C THR A 12 15.45 -21.41 -24.85
N PRO A 13 16.37 -21.97 -24.03
CA PRO A 13 16.57 -23.42 -24.03
C PRO A 13 15.27 -24.09 -23.57
N ALA A 14 14.79 -25.09 -24.31
CA ALA A 14 13.52 -25.77 -24.10
C ALA A 14 13.50 -26.64 -22.83
N THR A 15 13.58 -26.01 -21.65
CA THR A 15 13.32 -26.65 -20.36
C THR A 15 12.14 -25.95 -19.69
N ALA A 16 11.30 -26.71 -18.96
CA ALA A 16 10.12 -26.18 -18.27
C ALA A 16 10.43 -25.07 -17.23
N ALA A 17 11.70 -24.94 -16.81
CA ALA A 17 12.16 -23.90 -15.90
C ALA A 17 12.12 -22.50 -16.53
N THR A 18 12.29 -22.37 -17.85
CA THR A 18 12.42 -21.05 -18.49
C THR A 18 11.09 -20.28 -18.64
N PRO A 19 9.95 -20.90 -18.99
CA PRO A 19 8.65 -20.23 -18.95
C PRO A 19 8.26 -19.74 -17.55
N GLN A 20 8.54 -20.55 -16.51
CA GLN A 20 8.27 -20.16 -15.12
C GLN A 20 9.12 -18.95 -14.69
N LEU A 21 10.44 -19.00 -14.93
CA LEU A 21 11.34 -17.88 -14.61
C LEU A 21 10.98 -16.60 -15.37
N LEU A 22 10.56 -16.72 -16.63
CA LEU A 22 10.10 -15.58 -17.41
C LEU A 22 8.79 -15.01 -16.84
N ALA A 23 7.83 -15.86 -16.48
CA ALA A 23 6.59 -15.43 -15.83
C ALA A 23 6.86 -14.72 -14.50
N GLU A 24 7.79 -15.25 -13.71
CA GLU A 24 8.23 -14.65 -12.44
C GLU A 24 8.93 -13.30 -12.65
N ALA A 25 9.82 -13.18 -13.64
CA ALA A 25 10.48 -11.91 -13.97
C ALA A 25 9.45 -10.83 -14.37
N TYR A 26 8.42 -11.20 -15.15
CA TYR A 26 7.31 -10.31 -15.46
C TYR A 26 6.47 -9.97 -14.23
N LEU A 27 6.19 -10.93 -13.35
CA LEU A 27 5.43 -10.70 -12.12
C LEU A 27 6.11 -9.65 -11.23
N TRP A 28 7.42 -9.79 -11.01
CA TRP A 28 8.21 -8.85 -10.22
C TRP A 28 8.29 -7.47 -10.87
N SER A 29 8.42 -7.42 -12.20
CA SER A 29 8.34 -6.16 -12.95
C SER A 29 6.99 -5.46 -12.76
N GLY A 30 5.89 -6.22 -12.79
CA GLY A 30 4.55 -5.70 -12.53
C GLY A 30 4.41 -5.12 -11.13
N TYR A 31 4.87 -5.84 -10.10
CA TYR A 31 4.81 -5.34 -8.74
C TYR A 31 5.72 -4.12 -8.50
N ALA A 32 6.90 -4.06 -9.11
CA ALA A 32 7.76 -2.88 -9.05
C ALA A 32 7.04 -1.65 -9.66
N GLY A 33 6.48 -1.80 -10.86
CA GLY A 33 5.69 -0.73 -11.50
C GLY A 33 4.45 -0.34 -10.70
N ARG A 34 3.77 -1.29 -10.03
CA ARG A 34 2.66 -1.00 -9.12
C ARG A 34 3.10 -0.15 -7.93
N MET A 35 4.24 -0.48 -7.28
CA MET A 35 4.79 0.32 -6.17
C MET A 35 5.13 1.74 -6.63
N LEU A 36 5.86 1.87 -7.75
CA LEU A 36 6.27 3.16 -8.29
C LEU A 36 5.06 4.00 -8.69
N GLY A 37 4.11 3.39 -9.41
CA GLY A 37 2.88 4.02 -9.81
C GLY A 37 2.04 4.49 -8.63
N GLU A 38 1.98 3.75 -7.52
CA GLU A 38 1.25 4.16 -6.30
C GLU A 38 1.91 5.30 -5.54
N ASN A 39 3.23 5.46 -5.64
CA ASN A 39 3.99 6.29 -4.71
C ASN A 39 4.75 7.45 -5.36
N TYR A 40 5.00 7.46 -6.66
CA TYR A 40 5.66 8.55 -7.38
C TYR A 40 4.67 9.34 -8.23
N CYS A 41 4.90 10.65 -8.33
CA CYS A 41 4.03 11.56 -9.08
C CYS A 41 4.28 11.50 -10.58
N GLU A 42 5.55 11.39 -10.93
CA GLU A 42 6.07 11.35 -12.28
C GLU A 42 6.80 10.01 -12.46
N ALA A 43 7.03 9.65 -13.71
CA ALA A 43 7.80 8.48 -14.07
C ALA A 43 9.02 8.87 -14.88
N VAL A 44 10.14 8.22 -14.58
CA VAL A 44 11.32 8.22 -15.43
C VAL A 44 11.63 6.77 -15.77
N ILE A 45 11.79 6.48 -17.05
CA ILE A 45 11.97 5.14 -17.57
C ILE A 45 13.21 5.14 -18.46
N ASP A 46 14.26 4.42 -18.04
CA ASP A 46 15.49 4.22 -18.81
C ASP A 46 16.09 5.54 -19.34
N GLY A 47 16.17 6.56 -18.49
CA GLY A 47 16.70 7.88 -18.84
C GLY A 47 15.75 8.74 -19.68
N SER A 48 14.45 8.43 -19.72
CA SER A 48 13.46 9.26 -20.41
C SER A 48 13.35 10.67 -19.81
N GLU A 49 12.64 11.54 -20.52
CA GLU A 49 12.03 12.74 -19.92
C GLU A 49 11.07 12.39 -18.77
N LEU A 50 10.62 13.41 -18.03
CA LEU A 50 9.55 13.25 -17.05
C LEU A 50 8.25 12.84 -17.74
N LEU A 51 7.73 11.69 -17.35
CA LEU A 51 6.47 11.16 -17.84
C LEU A 51 5.39 11.23 -16.75
N PRO A 52 4.09 11.17 -17.11
CA PRO A 52 3.04 10.99 -16.13
C PRO A 52 3.25 9.72 -15.30
N GLY A 53 3.10 9.79 -13.97
CA GLY A 53 3.29 8.63 -13.07
C GLY A 53 2.43 7.42 -13.43
N ALA A 54 1.27 7.64 -14.07
CA ALA A 54 0.42 6.58 -14.61
C ALA A 54 1.12 5.65 -15.62
N ARG A 55 2.23 6.07 -16.23
CA ARG A 55 3.04 5.23 -17.11
C ARG A 55 3.61 4.00 -16.39
N TYR A 56 3.91 4.07 -15.10
CA TYR A 56 4.28 2.90 -14.32
C TYR A 56 3.16 1.85 -14.27
N PHE A 57 1.90 2.28 -14.15
CA PHE A 57 0.75 1.36 -14.16
C PHE A 57 0.54 0.71 -15.53
N THR A 58 0.65 1.47 -16.63
CA THR A 58 0.51 0.90 -17.99
C THR A 58 1.57 -0.17 -18.27
N ARG A 59 2.82 0.08 -17.86
CA ARG A 59 3.91 -0.91 -17.96
C ARG A 59 3.64 -2.13 -17.09
N ALA A 60 3.19 -1.91 -15.85
CA ALA A 60 2.85 -2.99 -14.95
C ALA A 60 1.68 -3.86 -15.45
N ASP A 61 0.64 -3.27 -16.04
CA ASP A 61 -0.48 -4.00 -16.64
C ASP A 61 0.00 -4.92 -17.78
N SER A 62 0.90 -4.43 -18.61
CA SER A 62 1.56 -5.21 -19.66
C SER A 62 2.41 -6.34 -19.08
N ALA A 63 3.19 -6.04 -18.03
CA ALA A 63 4.02 -7.03 -17.36
C ALA A 63 3.18 -8.15 -16.74
N PHE A 64 2.11 -7.83 -16.00
CA PHE A 64 1.21 -8.85 -15.45
C PHE A 64 0.50 -9.65 -16.53
N THR A 65 0.10 -9.02 -17.64
CA THR A 65 -0.48 -9.72 -18.79
C THR A 65 0.48 -10.75 -19.38
N ASN A 66 1.77 -10.40 -19.50
CA ASN A 66 2.80 -11.34 -19.93
C ASN A 66 3.07 -12.43 -18.89
N ALA A 67 3.07 -12.11 -17.58
CA ALA A 67 3.20 -13.11 -16.53
C ALA A 67 2.09 -14.17 -16.60
N ILE A 68 0.84 -13.75 -16.80
CA ILE A 68 -0.31 -14.63 -16.99
C ILE A 68 -0.14 -15.53 -18.21
N ALA A 69 0.34 -14.98 -19.33
CA ALA A 69 0.51 -15.71 -20.58
C ALA A 69 1.68 -16.70 -20.56
N LYS A 70 2.73 -16.43 -19.77
CA LYS A 70 3.95 -17.25 -19.70
C LYS A 70 3.93 -18.26 -18.55
N ALA A 71 3.06 -18.08 -17.56
CA ALA A 71 2.92 -19.01 -16.45
C ALA A 71 2.60 -20.43 -16.96
N PRO A 72 3.43 -21.44 -16.65
CA PRO A 72 3.18 -22.81 -17.08
C PRO A 72 1.99 -23.42 -16.32
N ASN A 73 1.37 -24.46 -16.88
CA ASN A 73 0.30 -25.21 -16.21
C ASN A 73 0.86 -26.19 -15.16
N THR A 74 1.47 -25.64 -14.12
CA THR A 74 1.97 -26.34 -12.93
C THR A 74 1.40 -25.69 -11.68
N ALA A 75 1.51 -26.33 -10.52
CA ALA A 75 1.09 -25.72 -9.26
C ALA A 75 1.77 -24.36 -9.02
N ALA A 76 3.09 -24.28 -9.23
CA ALA A 76 3.85 -23.03 -9.10
C ALA A 76 3.44 -21.99 -10.15
N GLY A 77 3.25 -22.39 -11.41
CA GLY A 77 2.78 -21.48 -12.46
C GLY A 77 1.37 -20.95 -12.20
N ASN A 78 0.46 -21.77 -11.67
CA ASN A 78 -0.89 -21.33 -11.29
C ASN A 78 -0.86 -20.31 -10.13
N THR A 79 0.08 -20.45 -9.18
CA THR A 79 0.33 -19.43 -8.15
C THR A 79 0.81 -18.12 -8.77
N LEU A 80 1.78 -18.16 -9.70
CA LEU A 80 2.24 -16.96 -10.43
C LEU A 80 1.11 -16.30 -11.23
N LYS A 81 0.26 -17.10 -11.88
CA LYS A 81 -0.89 -16.61 -12.64
C LYS A 81 -1.91 -15.91 -11.73
N THR A 82 -2.23 -16.50 -10.59
CA THR A 82 -3.14 -15.92 -9.58
C THR A 82 -2.57 -14.62 -9.01
N ALA A 83 -1.27 -14.61 -8.68
CA ALA A 83 -0.53 -13.43 -8.27
C ALA A 83 -0.58 -12.31 -9.31
N ALA A 84 -0.46 -12.66 -10.60
CA ALA A 84 -0.49 -11.70 -11.69
C ALA A 84 -1.90 -11.14 -11.94
N TYR A 85 -2.96 -11.93 -11.79
CA TYR A 85 -4.34 -11.38 -11.78
C TYR A 85 -4.53 -10.38 -10.64
N ALA A 86 -4.08 -10.72 -9.42
CA ALA A 86 -4.19 -9.84 -8.27
C ALA A 86 -3.42 -8.51 -8.48
N GLY A 87 -2.17 -8.59 -8.94
CA GLY A 87 -1.37 -7.41 -9.25
C GLY A 87 -1.94 -6.58 -10.40
N ARG A 88 -2.50 -7.23 -11.43
CA ARG A 88 -3.13 -6.54 -12.56
C ARG A 88 -4.40 -5.81 -12.15
N ALA A 89 -5.20 -6.40 -11.26
CA ALA A 89 -6.35 -5.73 -10.67
C ALA A 89 -5.94 -4.44 -9.94
N GLN A 90 -4.88 -4.49 -9.11
CA GLN A 90 -4.35 -3.31 -8.40
C GLN A 90 -3.96 -2.17 -9.36
N VAL A 91 -3.21 -2.47 -10.43
CA VAL A 91 -2.77 -1.41 -11.37
C VAL A 91 -3.91 -0.91 -12.25
N ARG A 92 -4.89 -1.75 -12.55
CA ARG A 92 -6.10 -1.34 -13.29
C ARG A 92 -6.99 -0.40 -12.50
N VAL A 93 -6.99 -0.49 -11.17
CA VAL A 93 -7.57 0.54 -10.29
C VAL A 93 -6.87 1.89 -10.50
N GLY A 94 -5.53 1.90 -10.55
CA GLY A 94 -4.72 3.08 -10.87
C GLY A 94 -5.01 3.67 -12.25
N LEU A 95 -5.32 2.82 -13.23
CA LEU A 95 -5.69 3.20 -14.60
C LEU A 95 -7.18 3.54 -14.78
N ASN A 96 -7.98 3.56 -13.71
CA ASN A 96 -9.44 3.73 -13.78
C ASN A 96 -10.17 2.68 -14.64
N ASN A 97 -9.55 1.52 -14.89
CA ASN A 97 -10.14 0.41 -15.61
C ASN A 97 -10.90 -0.52 -14.64
N TRP A 98 -12.04 -0.05 -14.14
CA TRP A 98 -12.82 -0.76 -13.11
C TRP A 98 -13.37 -2.10 -13.58
N ALA A 99 -13.79 -2.20 -14.85
CA ALA A 99 -14.26 -3.45 -15.43
C ALA A 99 -13.16 -4.52 -15.45
N GLY A 100 -11.96 -4.15 -15.93
CA GLY A 100 -10.80 -5.03 -15.95
C GLY A 100 -10.29 -5.36 -14.54
N ALA A 101 -10.31 -4.40 -13.61
CA ALA A 101 -9.92 -4.61 -12.24
C ALA A 101 -10.84 -5.62 -11.52
N ALA A 102 -12.16 -5.45 -11.65
CA ALA A 102 -13.14 -6.36 -11.06
C ALA A 102 -13.07 -7.77 -11.69
N ALA A 103 -12.88 -7.86 -13.01
CA ALA A 103 -12.74 -9.15 -13.69
C ALA A 103 -11.51 -9.93 -13.24
N ASP A 104 -10.36 -9.26 -13.09
CA ASP A 104 -9.14 -9.90 -12.57
C ASP A 104 -9.27 -10.24 -11.08
N ALA A 105 -9.84 -9.34 -10.28
CA ALA A 105 -10.09 -9.57 -8.85
C ALA A 105 -10.95 -10.82 -8.61
N ALA A 106 -11.99 -11.05 -9.41
CA ALA A 106 -12.87 -12.21 -9.30
C ALA A 106 -12.15 -13.57 -9.52
N LEU A 107 -11.01 -13.58 -10.22
CA LEU A 107 -10.21 -14.79 -10.48
C LEU A 107 -9.28 -15.17 -9.31
N VAL A 108 -9.19 -14.33 -8.27
CA VAL A 108 -8.30 -14.55 -7.13
C VAL A 108 -9.08 -15.13 -5.94
N PRO A 109 -8.74 -16.35 -5.48
CA PRO A 109 -9.39 -16.97 -4.32
C PRO A 109 -9.26 -16.13 -3.05
N ASP A 110 -10.28 -16.14 -2.19
CA ASP A 110 -10.30 -15.34 -0.95
C ASP A 110 -9.09 -15.58 -0.02
N ALA A 111 -8.65 -16.84 0.06
CA ALA A 111 -7.51 -17.25 0.89
C ALA A 111 -6.14 -16.97 0.26
N PHE A 112 -6.09 -16.50 -0.99
CA PHE A 112 -4.83 -16.25 -1.68
C PHE A 112 -4.05 -15.11 -1.01
N VAL A 113 -2.75 -15.33 -0.84
CA VAL A 113 -1.80 -14.31 -0.34
C VAL A 113 -0.50 -14.48 -1.11
N LEU A 114 -0.01 -13.39 -1.71
CA LEU A 114 1.35 -13.29 -2.19
C LEU A 114 2.15 -12.38 -1.27
N ASN A 115 3.27 -12.90 -0.79
CA ASN A 115 4.20 -12.22 0.09
C ASN A 115 5.55 -12.02 -0.60
N GLN A 116 6.19 -10.89 -0.35
CA GLN A 116 7.62 -10.71 -0.52
C GLN A 116 8.30 -11.32 0.72
N PRO A 117 9.05 -12.43 0.57
CA PRO A 117 9.84 -12.96 1.66
C PRO A 117 10.97 -11.98 2.01
N MET A 118 11.26 -11.87 3.31
CA MET A 118 12.45 -11.18 3.80
C MET A 118 13.52 -12.24 4.10
N ASP A 119 14.79 -11.94 3.85
CA ASP A 119 15.93 -12.85 4.06
C ASP A 119 17.02 -12.11 4.84
N PHE A 120 16.67 -11.69 6.05
CA PHE A 120 17.62 -11.08 6.96
C PHE A 120 18.45 -12.14 7.67
N GLN A 121 19.76 -12.04 7.45
CA GLN A 121 20.79 -12.75 8.19
C GLN A 121 21.68 -11.76 8.94
N THR A 122 21.86 -11.97 10.24
CA THR A 122 22.70 -11.13 11.10
C THR A 122 24.13 -11.07 10.56
N GLY A 123 24.62 -9.87 10.23
CA GLY A 123 26.00 -9.63 9.80
C GLY A 123 26.27 -9.77 8.30
N ALA A 124 25.27 -10.12 7.47
CA ALA A 124 25.43 -10.25 6.02
C ALA A 124 24.48 -9.34 5.24
N ASP A 125 23.16 -9.46 5.45
CA ASP A 125 22.16 -8.91 4.52
C ASP A 125 21.21 -7.93 5.18
N ALA A 126 21.77 -6.88 5.78
CA ALA A 126 20.99 -5.88 6.52
C ALA A 126 19.91 -5.17 5.69
N ASN A 127 20.05 -5.12 4.36
CA ASN A 127 19.12 -4.45 3.45
C ASN A 127 17.91 -5.31 3.05
N GLN A 128 17.89 -6.60 3.40
CA GLN A 128 16.82 -7.53 3.05
C GLN A 128 15.83 -7.78 4.21
N ARG A 129 15.92 -6.96 5.27
CA ARG A 129 15.09 -7.07 6.46
C ARG A 129 13.74 -6.39 6.30
N ASN A 130 12.80 -6.79 7.15
CA ASN A 130 11.61 -6.02 7.43
C ASN A 130 11.98 -4.74 8.19
N HIS A 131 12.13 -3.63 7.44
CA HIS A 131 12.50 -2.34 8.01
C HIS A 131 11.43 -1.73 8.92
N LEU A 132 10.15 -2.11 8.77
CA LEU A 132 9.09 -1.67 9.66
C LEU A 132 9.21 -2.34 11.03
N TYR A 133 9.50 -3.64 11.08
CA TYR A 133 9.84 -4.30 12.35
C TYR A 133 11.07 -3.65 12.98
N PHE A 134 12.15 -3.51 12.21
CA PHE A 134 13.45 -3.05 12.70
C PHE A 134 13.38 -1.61 13.25
N GLY A 135 12.69 -0.71 12.55
CA GLY A 135 12.50 0.68 12.97
C GLY A 135 11.50 0.87 14.13
N ALA A 136 10.67 -0.14 14.39
CA ALA A 136 9.73 -0.12 15.53
C ALA A 136 10.27 -0.83 16.76
N ALA A 137 11.30 -1.68 16.64
CA ALA A 137 11.83 -2.55 17.69
C ALA A 137 12.41 -1.80 18.90
N SER A 138 12.70 -2.46 20.02
CA SER A 138 13.36 -1.75 21.14
C SER A 138 14.82 -1.43 20.81
N THR A 139 15.45 -2.32 20.03
CA THR A 139 16.85 -2.28 19.69
C THR A 139 16.98 -2.46 18.18
N PRO A 140 17.58 -1.51 17.45
CA PRO A 140 18.16 -0.25 17.93
C PRO A 140 17.16 0.92 18.07
N TYR A 141 15.98 0.87 17.46
CA TYR A 141 15.15 2.07 17.28
C TYR A 141 13.68 1.93 17.66
N ARG A 142 13.18 2.82 18.52
CA ARG A 142 11.77 2.99 18.84
C ARG A 142 11.19 4.21 18.10
N SER A 143 11.22 4.17 16.76
CA SER A 143 11.06 5.38 15.95
C SER A 143 9.61 5.85 15.80
N PHE A 144 8.63 4.98 15.95
CA PHE A 144 7.22 5.31 15.78
C PHE A 144 6.29 4.51 16.70
N SER A 145 5.11 5.07 16.96
CA SER A 145 4.08 4.52 17.85
C SER A 145 2.72 4.58 17.16
N VAL A 146 1.83 3.64 17.47
CA VAL A 146 0.41 3.74 17.08
C VAL A 146 -0.39 4.68 17.99
N LYS A 147 0.23 5.23 19.04
CA LYS A 147 -0.39 6.17 19.97
C LYS A 147 -1.02 7.36 19.22
N HIS A 148 -2.23 7.73 19.62
CA HIS A 148 -3.03 8.80 19.01
C HIS A 148 -3.41 8.57 17.54
N THR A 149 -3.28 7.33 17.06
CA THR A 149 -3.80 6.93 15.75
C THR A 149 -5.14 6.24 15.89
N PHE A 150 -5.91 6.17 14.79
CA PHE A 150 -7.13 5.38 14.71
C PHE A 150 -6.91 3.92 15.19
N PHE A 151 -5.75 3.35 14.88
CA PHE A 151 -5.43 1.95 15.17
C PHE A 151 -5.24 1.63 16.66
N GLU A 152 -4.89 2.62 17.50
CA GLU A 152 -4.81 2.42 18.95
C GLU A 152 -6.19 2.02 19.51
N GLN A 153 -7.19 2.87 19.28
CA GLN A 153 -8.53 2.62 19.79
C GLN A 153 -9.18 1.44 19.07
N TYR A 154 -9.01 1.37 17.75
CA TYR A 154 -9.60 0.33 16.93
C TYR A 154 -9.15 -1.09 17.37
N TYR A 155 -7.86 -1.33 17.55
CA TYR A 155 -7.40 -2.65 18.00
C TYR A 155 -7.85 -2.96 19.43
N THR A 156 -7.84 -1.96 20.33
CA THR A 156 -8.35 -2.12 21.71
C THR A 156 -9.82 -2.56 21.72
N ASP A 157 -10.65 -1.94 20.88
CA ASP A 157 -12.10 -2.19 20.86
C ASP A 157 -12.49 -3.46 20.11
N THR A 158 -11.70 -3.87 19.12
CA THR A 158 -12.09 -4.96 18.21
C THR A 158 -11.24 -6.22 18.37
N GLY A 159 -10.00 -6.09 18.85
CA GLY A 159 -9.00 -7.16 18.79
C GLY A 159 -8.68 -7.58 17.36
N ASP A 160 -8.83 -6.72 16.35
CA ASP A 160 -8.57 -7.09 14.95
C ASP A 160 -7.07 -7.38 14.71
N PRO A 161 -6.68 -8.64 14.43
CA PRO A 161 -5.28 -9.05 14.31
C PRO A 161 -4.58 -8.48 13.07
N ARG A 162 -5.28 -7.72 12.21
CA ARG A 162 -4.67 -7.01 11.08
C ARG A 162 -3.95 -5.74 11.52
N THR A 163 -4.34 -5.16 12.66
CA THR A 163 -3.76 -3.91 13.18
C THR A 163 -3.28 -3.99 14.64
N PRO A 164 -2.61 -5.06 15.07
CA PRO A 164 -2.27 -5.25 16.47
C PRO A 164 -1.14 -4.31 16.89
N TYR A 165 -1.11 -4.01 18.18
CA TYR A 165 0.05 -3.37 18.81
C TYR A 165 0.34 -3.98 20.17
N ILE A 166 1.57 -3.83 20.64
CA ILE A 166 1.99 -4.17 22.00
C ILE A 166 2.51 -2.94 22.74
N LYS A 167 2.45 -2.98 24.07
CA LYS A 167 3.07 -1.97 24.93
C LYS A 167 4.51 -2.37 25.20
N TYR A 168 5.42 -1.40 25.15
CA TYR A 168 6.75 -1.60 25.71
C TYR A 168 6.70 -1.63 27.24
N THR A 169 7.32 -2.66 27.83
CA THR A 169 7.34 -2.90 29.29
C THR A 169 8.70 -2.66 29.94
N GLY A 170 9.68 -2.15 29.19
CA GLY A 170 11.00 -1.78 29.72
C GLY A 170 10.96 -0.50 30.57
N ALA A 171 12.09 -0.16 31.19
CA ALA A 171 12.21 0.99 32.09
C ALA A 171 11.84 2.33 31.44
N ASP A 172 12.19 2.52 30.16
CA ASP A 172 11.74 3.65 29.37
C ASP A 172 10.61 3.21 28.43
N THR A 173 9.40 3.69 28.69
CA THR A 173 8.18 3.31 27.95
C THR A 173 7.88 4.25 26.78
N LEU A 174 8.73 5.24 26.51
CA LEU A 174 8.51 6.25 25.47
C LEU A 174 9.28 5.91 24.20
N CYS A 175 8.68 6.19 23.04
CA CYS A 175 9.39 6.09 21.77
C CYS A 175 10.46 7.19 21.67
N VAL A 176 11.56 6.92 20.96
CA VAL A 176 12.70 7.85 20.86
C VAL A 176 12.53 8.85 19.72
N GLY A 177 11.75 8.50 18.70
CA GLY A 177 11.29 9.46 17.69
C GLY A 177 10.39 10.51 18.34
N SER A 178 10.74 11.79 18.20
CA SER A 178 9.92 12.90 18.64
C SER A 178 9.86 13.96 17.56
N LEU A 179 8.65 14.44 17.29
CA LEU A 179 8.48 15.61 16.44
C LEU A 179 8.80 16.86 17.26
N GLN A 180 9.55 17.79 16.66
CA GLN A 180 9.83 19.08 17.26
C GLN A 180 8.51 19.76 17.66
N GLY A 181 8.40 20.20 18.92
CA GLY A 181 7.18 20.77 19.49
C GLY A 181 6.17 19.77 20.08
N TYR A 182 6.30 18.46 19.80
CA TYR A 182 5.39 17.42 20.32
C TYR A 182 6.00 16.60 21.45
N GLY A 183 7.32 16.40 21.43
CA GLY A 183 8.01 15.53 22.38
C GLY A 183 7.76 14.04 22.10
N ARG A 184 8.14 13.21 23.08
CA ARG A 184 8.05 11.74 22.99
C ARG A 184 6.65 11.26 23.40
N VAL A 185 6.20 10.17 22.81
CA VAL A 185 4.90 9.54 23.12
C VAL A 185 5.10 8.14 23.73
N PRO A 186 4.12 7.62 24.51
CA PRO A 186 4.11 6.22 24.90
C PRO A 186 4.31 5.31 23.70
N CYS A 187 5.16 4.32 23.87
CA CYS A 187 5.59 3.47 22.78
C CYS A 187 4.64 2.27 22.67
N LEU A 188 3.66 2.42 21.79
CA LEU A 188 2.71 1.39 21.37
C LEU A 188 3.18 0.86 20.03
N ARG A 189 3.90 -0.26 20.07
CA ARG A 189 4.60 -0.81 18.92
C ARG A 189 3.61 -1.53 18.00
N PRO A 190 3.54 -1.20 16.70
CA PRO A 190 2.88 -2.07 15.73
C PRO A 190 3.37 -3.50 15.83
N TRP A 191 2.46 -4.47 15.86
CA TRP A 191 2.77 -5.89 16.07
C TRP A 191 2.34 -6.78 14.90
N LYS A 192 2.13 -6.17 13.73
CA LYS A 192 1.84 -6.87 12.48
C LYS A 192 3.05 -7.68 11.98
N HIS A 193 4.25 -7.14 12.15
CA HIS A 193 5.52 -7.81 11.89
C HIS A 193 6.25 -8.00 13.22
N LYS A 194 6.64 -9.24 13.51
CA LYS A 194 7.21 -9.71 14.79
C LYS A 194 8.70 -10.04 14.70
N THR A 195 9.28 -10.11 13.51
CA THR A 195 10.72 -10.28 13.28
C THR A 195 11.19 -9.51 12.04
N GLU A 196 12.50 -9.37 11.88
CA GLU A 196 13.13 -8.89 10.63
C GLU A 196 12.83 -9.78 9.42
N ASN A 197 12.44 -11.05 9.64
CA ASN A 197 12.13 -12.00 8.58
C ASN A 197 10.63 -12.10 8.28
N ASP A 198 9.79 -11.32 8.98
CA ASP A 198 8.36 -11.31 8.69
C ASP A 198 8.11 -10.78 7.28
N PRO A 199 7.38 -11.52 6.43
CA PRO A 199 7.18 -11.13 5.05
C PRO A 199 6.30 -9.88 4.93
N MET A 200 6.42 -9.20 3.78
CA MET A 200 5.55 -8.09 3.43
C MET A 200 4.58 -8.51 2.33
N ARG A 201 3.29 -8.33 2.57
CA ARG A 201 2.26 -8.76 1.62
C ARG A 201 2.19 -7.83 0.41
N LEU A 202 2.16 -8.42 -0.78
CA LEU A 202 2.07 -7.71 -2.05
C LEU A 202 0.66 -7.70 -2.61
N SER A 203 -0.07 -8.79 -2.43
CA SER A 203 -1.48 -8.90 -2.82
C SER A 203 -2.18 -10.01 -2.05
N SER A 204 -3.51 -9.92 -1.99
CA SER A 204 -4.35 -10.97 -1.40
C SER A 204 -5.76 -11.02 -1.97
N GLY A 205 -6.43 -12.16 -1.81
CA GLY A 205 -7.84 -12.30 -2.15
C GLY A 205 -8.74 -11.34 -1.37
N ARG A 206 -8.41 -11.04 -0.11
CA ARG A 206 -9.13 -10.04 0.69
C ARG A 206 -9.02 -8.64 0.08
N GLU A 207 -7.84 -8.23 -0.37
CA GLU A 207 -7.69 -6.98 -1.11
C GLU A 207 -8.51 -6.98 -2.41
N MET A 208 -8.59 -8.11 -3.11
CA MET A 208 -9.38 -8.22 -4.34
C MET A 208 -10.88 -8.01 -4.09
N ARG A 209 -11.43 -8.52 -2.98
CA ARG A 209 -12.81 -8.21 -2.58
C ARG A 209 -13.01 -6.71 -2.34
N LEU A 210 -12.02 -6.02 -1.74
CA LEU A 210 -12.10 -4.57 -1.54
C LEU A 210 -11.96 -3.78 -2.84
N ILE A 211 -11.20 -4.28 -3.83
CA ILE A 211 -11.16 -3.71 -5.18
C ILE A 211 -12.52 -3.86 -5.87
N GLU A 212 -13.19 -5.01 -5.75
CA GLU A 212 -14.54 -5.18 -6.28
C GLU A 212 -15.55 -4.25 -5.60
N ALA A 213 -15.45 -4.08 -4.27
CA ALA A 213 -16.26 -3.10 -3.56
C ALA A 213 -16.05 -1.67 -4.09
N GLU A 214 -14.79 -1.28 -4.30
CA GLU A 214 -14.44 0.01 -4.88
C GLU A 214 -14.96 0.17 -6.31
N ALA A 215 -14.85 -0.86 -7.14
CA ALA A 215 -15.40 -0.87 -8.50
C ALA A 215 -16.92 -0.69 -8.50
N ILE A 216 -17.63 -1.40 -7.61
CA ILE A 216 -19.09 -1.29 -7.45
C ILE A 216 -19.50 0.13 -7.08
N LEU A 217 -18.85 0.72 -6.05
CA LEU A 217 -19.15 2.10 -5.64
C LEU A 217 -18.80 3.11 -6.74
N SER A 218 -17.70 2.91 -7.46
CA SER A 218 -17.21 3.84 -8.50
C SER A 218 -18.06 3.84 -9.76
N THR A 219 -18.68 2.69 -10.11
CA THR A 219 -19.37 2.53 -11.40
C THR A 219 -20.89 2.54 -11.27
N THR A 220 -21.43 2.02 -10.16
CA THR A 220 -22.89 1.86 -9.98
C THR A 220 -23.43 2.58 -8.75
N GLY A 221 -22.57 2.94 -7.79
CA GLY A 221 -23.01 3.49 -6.51
C GLY A 221 -23.83 2.51 -5.65
N ASN A 222 -23.84 1.21 -5.98
CA ASN A 222 -24.63 0.21 -5.26
C ASN A 222 -24.03 -0.10 -3.88
N ILE A 223 -24.58 0.57 -2.85
CA ILE A 223 -24.13 0.47 -1.45
C ILE A 223 -24.23 -0.97 -0.93
N ALA A 224 -25.36 -1.64 -1.14
CA ALA A 224 -25.59 -2.98 -0.59
C ALA A 224 -24.60 -4.00 -1.17
N ALA A 225 -24.36 -3.96 -2.48
CA ALA A 225 -23.41 -4.86 -3.14
C ALA A 225 -21.96 -4.59 -2.72
N ALA A 226 -21.56 -3.32 -2.57
CA ALA A 226 -20.24 -2.97 -2.09
C ALA A 226 -20.03 -3.40 -0.62
N MET A 227 -21.02 -3.17 0.24
CA MET A 227 -20.97 -3.59 1.64
C MET A 227 -20.92 -5.10 1.80
N ALA A 228 -21.56 -5.87 0.92
CA ALA A 228 -21.43 -7.33 0.93
C ALA A 228 -19.96 -7.77 0.74
N LYS A 229 -19.22 -7.13 -0.18
CA LYS A 229 -17.79 -7.41 -0.41
C LYS A 229 -16.90 -6.95 0.75
N ILE A 230 -17.17 -5.77 1.31
CA ILE A 230 -16.45 -5.26 2.50
C ILE A 230 -16.66 -6.20 3.70
N ASN A 231 -17.91 -6.62 3.93
CA ASN A 231 -18.25 -7.49 5.05
C ASN A 231 -17.74 -8.92 4.84
N GLN A 232 -17.68 -9.42 3.60
CA GLN A 232 -17.03 -10.70 3.28
C GLN A 232 -15.58 -10.73 3.80
N VAL A 233 -14.82 -9.64 3.60
CA VAL A 233 -13.47 -9.51 4.14
C VAL A 233 -13.51 -9.47 5.67
N ARG A 234 -14.28 -8.55 6.24
CA ARG A 234 -14.29 -8.30 7.68
C ARG A 234 -14.68 -9.55 8.49
N THR A 235 -15.76 -10.22 8.11
CA THR A 235 -16.28 -11.37 8.86
C THR A 235 -15.45 -12.64 8.69
N SER A 236 -14.47 -12.66 7.78
CA SER A 236 -13.49 -13.75 7.66
C SER A 236 -12.39 -13.71 8.73
N ILE A 237 -12.27 -12.59 9.46
CA ILE A 237 -11.19 -12.35 10.41
C ILE A 237 -11.63 -12.74 11.82
N LYS A 238 -10.80 -13.52 12.49
CA LYS A 238 -10.93 -13.88 13.91
C LYS A 238 -10.32 -12.77 14.77
N SER A 239 -11.07 -12.27 15.74
CA SER A 239 -10.58 -11.33 16.75
C SER A 239 -9.62 -12.02 17.72
N ASP A 240 -8.61 -11.29 18.21
CA ASP A 240 -7.73 -11.70 19.31
C ASP A 240 -8.40 -11.59 20.69
N LYS A 241 -9.66 -11.14 20.77
CA LYS A 241 -10.43 -11.14 22.01
C LYS A 241 -10.77 -12.57 22.45
N ALA A 242 -10.98 -12.75 23.76
CA ALA A 242 -11.32 -14.03 24.36
C ALA A 242 -12.48 -14.73 23.61
N GLY A 243 -12.29 -16.03 23.31
CA GLY A 243 -13.23 -16.83 22.50
C GLY A 243 -13.02 -16.72 20.98
N ASN A 244 -12.10 -15.87 20.52
CA ASN A 244 -11.74 -15.65 19.12
C ASN A 244 -12.95 -15.52 18.17
N PRO A 245 -13.93 -14.64 18.46
CA PRO A 245 -15.10 -14.48 17.59
C PRO A 245 -14.68 -13.92 16.23
N ASN A 246 -15.47 -14.18 15.19
CA ASN A 246 -15.30 -13.41 13.95
C ASN A 246 -15.59 -11.94 14.23
N LEU A 247 -14.92 -11.02 13.53
CA LEU A 247 -15.29 -9.61 13.59
C LEU A 247 -16.73 -9.43 13.09
N ALA A 248 -17.49 -8.61 13.80
CA ALA A 248 -18.86 -8.26 13.38
C ALA A 248 -18.83 -7.50 12.05
N PRO A 249 -19.82 -7.72 11.16
CA PRO A 249 -19.93 -6.94 9.93
C PRO A 249 -20.16 -5.46 10.25
N TRP A 250 -19.73 -4.59 9.35
CA TRP A 250 -20.16 -3.21 9.36
C TRP A 250 -21.65 -3.11 8.99
N LEU A 251 -22.36 -2.21 9.65
CA LEU A 251 -23.73 -1.89 9.26
C LEU A 251 -23.74 -1.30 7.86
N VAL A 252 -24.73 -1.68 7.06
CA VAL A 252 -24.93 -1.10 5.73
C VAL A 252 -25.38 0.35 5.92
N PRO A 253 -24.62 1.35 5.43
CA PRO A 253 -24.95 2.74 5.64
C PRO A 253 -26.09 3.20 4.73
N ALA A 254 -26.70 4.34 5.06
CA ALA A 254 -27.80 4.90 4.30
C ALA A 254 -27.31 5.69 3.06
N THR A 255 -26.09 6.24 3.11
CA THR A 255 -25.59 7.13 2.06
C THR A 255 -24.34 6.59 1.36
N LEU A 256 -24.15 7.04 0.12
CA LEU A 256 -22.96 6.71 -0.67
C LEU A 256 -21.67 7.22 0.00
N ALA A 257 -21.70 8.42 0.60
CA ALA A 257 -20.55 8.98 1.29
C ALA A 257 -20.13 8.15 2.51
N GLU A 258 -21.08 7.64 3.28
CA GLU A 258 -20.80 6.72 4.40
C GLU A 258 -20.28 5.35 3.90
N ALA A 259 -20.80 4.83 2.78
CA ALA A 259 -20.29 3.60 2.17
C ALA A 259 -18.82 3.74 1.74
N TRP A 260 -18.48 4.87 1.11
CA TRP A 260 -17.09 5.20 0.79
C TRP A 260 -16.22 5.38 2.04
N THR A 261 -16.76 5.98 3.11
CA THR A 261 -16.07 6.10 4.40
C THR A 261 -15.70 4.72 4.94
N LEU A 262 -16.65 3.77 4.93
CA LEU A 262 -16.40 2.39 5.38
C LEU A 262 -15.42 1.64 4.47
N LEU A 263 -15.47 1.83 3.14
CA LEU A 263 -14.47 1.26 2.24
C LEU A 263 -13.07 1.82 2.52
N LYS A 264 -12.95 3.14 2.64
CA LYS A 264 -11.69 3.83 2.96
C LYS A 264 -11.13 3.33 4.30
N ARG A 265 -11.99 3.09 5.29
CA ARG A 265 -11.61 2.50 6.59
C ARG A 265 -11.13 1.06 6.44
N GLU A 266 -11.93 0.18 5.84
CA GLU A 266 -11.62 -1.24 5.76
C GLU A 266 -10.35 -1.49 4.92
N ARG A 267 -10.12 -0.74 3.83
CA ARG A 267 -8.84 -0.76 3.10
C ARG A 267 -7.67 -0.33 3.97
N GLY A 268 -7.86 0.71 4.80
CA GLY A 268 -6.85 1.18 5.74
C GLY A 268 -6.47 0.15 6.80
N ILE A 269 -7.44 -0.66 7.25
CA ILE A 269 -7.24 -1.77 8.20
C ILE A 269 -6.57 -2.96 7.50
N GLU A 270 -7.14 -3.42 6.39
CA GLU A 270 -6.67 -4.60 5.67
C GLU A 270 -5.23 -4.41 5.18
N LEU A 271 -4.91 -3.24 4.63
CA LEU A 271 -3.63 -2.94 3.98
C LEU A 271 -2.69 -2.11 4.87
N TRP A 272 -2.94 -2.10 6.19
CA TRP A 272 -2.14 -1.35 7.14
C TRP A 272 -0.66 -1.75 7.07
N LEU A 273 0.25 -0.77 7.00
CA LEU A 273 1.70 -0.99 6.86
C LEU A 273 2.16 -1.68 5.56
N GLU A 274 1.32 -1.76 4.52
CA GLU A 274 1.66 -2.41 3.24
C GLU A 274 1.80 -1.42 2.06
N MET A 275 2.07 -0.14 2.36
CA MET A 275 2.35 0.91 1.37
C MET A 275 1.19 1.24 0.39
N ARG A 276 -0.06 0.92 0.74
CA ARG A 276 -1.25 1.19 -0.12
C ARG A 276 -1.89 2.55 0.15
N ARG A 277 -1.83 3.03 1.40
CA ARG A 277 -2.66 4.16 1.86
C ARG A 277 -2.40 5.48 1.13
N MET A 278 -1.13 5.77 0.80
CA MET A 278 -0.78 7.04 0.13
C MET A 278 -1.36 7.08 -1.29
N GLY A 279 -1.11 6.03 -2.08
CA GLY A 279 -1.66 5.92 -3.44
C GLY A 279 -3.18 5.89 -3.47
N ASP A 280 -3.83 5.21 -2.52
CA ASP A 280 -5.28 5.23 -2.35
C ASP A 280 -5.82 6.64 -2.11
N GLN A 281 -5.25 7.36 -1.14
CA GLN A 281 -5.65 8.75 -0.84
C GLN A 281 -5.44 9.66 -2.04
N ARG A 282 -4.31 9.53 -2.75
CA ARG A 282 -4.05 10.32 -3.94
C ARG A 282 -5.14 10.14 -4.99
N ARG A 283 -5.46 8.90 -5.36
CA ARG A 283 -6.51 8.62 -6.37
C ARG A 283 -7.88 9.12 -5.93
N TRP A 284 -8.21 8.97 -4.65
CA TRP A 284 -9.49 9.42 -4.12
C TRP A 284 -9.59 10.94 -4.09
N ASP A 285 -8.53 11.64 -3.70
CA ASP A 285 -8.47 13.09 -3.68
C ASP A 285 -8.53 13.68 -5.10
N GLU A 286 -7.76 13.14 -6.05
CA GLU A 286 -7.77 13.55 -7.47
C GLU A 286 -9.15 13.44 -8.10
N LYS A 287 -9.96 12.46 -7.67
CA LYS A 287 -11.32 12.24 -8.16
C LYS A 287 -12.41 12.86 -7.28
N THR A 288 -12.04 13.57 -6.22
CA THR A 288 -12.99 14.11 -5.23
C THR A 288 -13.95 13.01 -4.73
N THR A 289 -13.41 11.81 -4.48
CA THR A 289 -14.19 10.64 -4.06
C THR A 289 -14.79 10.90 -2.68
N PRO A 290 -16.12 10.74 -2.49
CA PRO A 290 -16.80 11.15 -1.27
C PRO A 290 -16.38 10.29 -0.06
N GLY A 291 -16.86 10.66 1.12
CA GLY A 291 -16.60 9.95 2.36
C GLY A 291 -15.31 10.37 3.05
N SER A 292 -15.31 10.28 4.38
CA SER A 292 -14.21 10.71 5.24
C SER A 292 -13.07 9.69 5.25
N TYR A 293 -11.86 10.17 5.50
CA TYR A 293 -10.72 9.32 5.85
C TYR A 293 -10.67 8.93 7.33
N GLU A 294 -11.53 9.54 8.15
CA GLU A 294 -11.65 9.31 9.60
C GLU A 294 -10.32 9.43 10.33
N LEU A 295 -9.58 10.45 9.92
CA LEU A 295 -8.29 10.75 10.51
C LEU A 295 -8.51 11.26 11.93
N PRO A 296 -7.68 10.84 12.90
CA PRO A 296 -7.71 11.40 14.23
C PRO A 296 -7.62 12.92 14.17
N ASN A 297 -8.36 13.61 15.05
CA ASN A 297 -8.20 15.04 15.24
C ASN A 297 -6.88 15.30 15.97
N TYR A 298 -5.77 15.26 15.23
CA TYR A 298 -4.43 15.49 15.77
C TYR A 298 -4.33 16.87 16.43
N GLU A 299 -4.98 17.88 15.86
CA GLU A 299 -4.95 19.25 16.39
C GLU A 299 -5.72 19.40 17.70
N GLY A 300 -6.90 18.79 17.80
CA GLY A 300 -7.71 18.78 19.02
C GLY A 300 -7.11 17.90 20.12
N THR A 301 -6.47 16.80 19.75
CA THR A 301 -5.83 15.87 20.70
C THR A 301 -4.55 16.47 21.31
N LEU A 302 -3.88 17.38 20.59
CA LEU A 302 -2.54 17.88 20.95
C LEU A 302 -2.55 19.37 21.35
N GLY A 303 -3.70 20.05 21.23
CA GLY A 303 -3.89 21.42 21.70
C GLY A 303 -2.88 22.39 21.07
N THR A 304 -2.27 23.27 21.89
CA THR A 304 -1.27 24.26 21.45
C THR A 304 0.06 23.67 21.01
N LYS A 305 0.32 22.37 21.27
CA LYS A 305 1.55 21.69 20.86
C LYS A 305 1.53 21.25 19.38
N ALA A 306 0.39 21.40 18.71
CA ALA A 306 0.17 20.93 17.34
C ALA A 306 0.69 21.88 16.25
N THR A 307 1.74 22.67 16.49
CA THR A 307 2.19 23.72 15.56
C THR A 307 2.46 23.16 14.16
N LEU A 308 3.04 21.96 14.05
CA LEU A 308 3.30 21.31 12.76
C LEU A 308 2.01 21.03 11.97
N PHE A 309 0.93 20.58 12.61
CA PHE A 309 -0.31 20.26 11.89
C PHE A 309 -1.13 21.50 11.55
N ARG A 310 -1.05 22.54 12.38
CA ARG A 310 -1.65 23.86 12.11
C ARG A 310 -0.91 24.63 11.02
N GLN A 311 0.42 24.59 11.02
CA GLN A 311 1.26 25.26 10.02
C GLN A 311 1.21 24.53 8.68
N TYR A 312 1.08 23.20 8.70
CA TYR A 312 1.07 22.37 7.50
C TYR A 312 -0.18 21.48 7.50
N LEU A 313 -1.33 22.11 7.24
CA LEU A 313 -2.62 21.42 7.10
C LEU A 313 -2.51 20.24 6.13
N ARG A 314 -3.22 19.14 6.44
CA ARG A 314 -3.32 17.99 5.55
C ARG A 314 -4.35 18.29 4.47
N GLY A 315 -3.97 18.15 3.21
CA GLY A 315 -4.81 18.61 2.09
C GLY A 315 -4.54 20.11 1.82
N ARG A 316 -4.71 20.50 0.57
CA ARG A 316 -3.81 21.39 -0.19
C ARG A 316 -3.78 22.90 0.24
N PRO A 317 -2.63 23.63 0.57
CA PRO A 317 -1.65 24.33 -0.36
C PRO A 317 -0.16 24.77 0.17
N VAL A 318 0.91 24.99 -0.68
CA VAL A 318 2.41 25.47 -0.61
C VAL A 318 3.28 25.60 -1.97
N LYS A 319 3.65 26.80 -2.44
CA LYS A 319 4.34 27.25 -3.72
C LYS A 319 5.25 26.31 -4.59
N LEU A 320 5.10 26.37 -5.93
CA LEU A 320 6.12 26.04 -6.94
C LEU A 320 6.96 27.31 -7.11
N ASP A 321 8.29 27.16 -7.18
CA ASP A 321 9.20 28.30 -7.18
C ASP A 321 8.86 29.32 -8.28
N GLY A 322 8.63 30.57 -7.85
CA GLY A 322 8.31 31.73 -8.70
C GLY A 322 6.93 32.37 -8.51
N GLY A 323 6.01 31.82 -7.71
CA GLY A 323 4.67 32.39 -7.52
C GLY A 323 4.21 32.46 -6.06
N GLU A 324 3.56 33.55 -5.67
CA GLU A 324 3.07 33.79 -4.30
C GLU A 324 1.91 32.87 -3.84
N THR A 325 1.48 31.90 -4.64
CA THR A 325 0.32 31.05 -4.35
C THR A 325 0.71 29.68 -3.80
N GLU A 326 0.15 29.33 -2.65
CA GLU A 326 0.32 28.05 -1.96
C GLU A 326 -0.04 26.82 -2.90
N THR A 327 0.92 25.96 -3.31
CA THR A 327 0.78 24.59 -3.89
C THR A 327 1.02 23.29 -3.04
N PRO A 328 0.31 22.22 -3.27
CA PRO A 328 -0.11 21.51 -2.08
C PRO A 328 0.63 20.21 -1.80
N ARG A 329 0.69 19.76 -0.53
CA ARG A 329 1.29 18.46 -0.15
C ARG A 329 0.93 17.40 -1.18
N ILE A 330 1.95 16.89 -1.83
CA ILE A 330 1.81 15.93 -2.90
C ILE A 330 1.69 14.56 -2.22
N LEU A 331 0.59 13.82 -2.47
CA LEU A 331 0.40 12.45 -1.96
C LEU A 331 1.20 11.44 -2.79
N CYS A 332 2.44 11.80 -3.11
CA CYS A 332 3.44 11.00 -3.79
C CYS A 332 4.81 11.66 -3.67
N TYR A 333 5.86 10.88 -3.96
CA TYR A 333 7.23 11.31 -4.04
C TYR A 333 7.53 11.94 -5.40
N ASN A 334 8.34 13.00 -5.39
CA ASN A 334 8.96 13.54 -6.60
C ASN A 334 10.10 12.62 -7.06
N ILE A 335 10.47 12.74 -8.34
CA ILE A 335 11.74 12.22 -8.83
C ILE A 335 12.87 12.90 -8.07
N SER A 336 13.85 12.11 -7.61
CA SER A 336 14.95 12.58 -6.77
C SER A 336 15.84 13.57 -7.51
N ASP A 337 16.43 14.50 -6.77
CA ASP A 337 17.40 15.47 -7.33
C ASP A 337 18.58 14.76 -7.97
N VAL A 338 18.99 13.59 -7.45
CA VAL A 338 20.04 12.77 -8.07
C VAL A 338 19.67 12.37 -9.50
N GLU A 339 18.43 11.92 -9.73
CA GLU A 339 17.97 11.53 -11.07
C GLU A 339 17.83 12.76 -11.97
N ARG A 340 17.31 13.88 -11.44
CA ARG A 340 17.16 15.14 -12.20
C ARG A 340 18.52 15.71 -12.64
N ASN A 341 19.50 15.68 -11.75
CA ASN A 341 20.85 16.19 -12.04
C ASN A 341 21.63 15.27 -12.99
N ALA A 342 21.33 13.97 -13.01
CA ALA A 342 22.05 12.99 -13.82
C ALA A 342 21.41 12.74 -15.20
N ASN A 343 20.11 13.00 -15.34
CA ASN A 343 19.36 12.72 -16.56
C ASN A 343 19.20 14.00 -17.40
N PRO A 344 19.90 14.12 -18.55
CA PRO A 344 19.87 15.33 -19.37
C PRO A 344 18.51 15.58 -20.05
N ASN A 345 17.56 14.65 -19.96
CA ASN A 345 16.22 14.78 -20.51
C ASN A 345 15.22 15.33 -19.48
N ILE A 346 15.68 15.67 -18.27
CA ILE A 346 14.87 16.29 -17.22
C ILE A 346 15.44 17.68 -16.95
N ASP A 347 14.59 18.70 -16.95
CA ASP A 347 15.02 20.06 -16.63
C ASP A 347 15.61 20.10 -15.20
N ASP A 348 16.78 20.72 -15.08
CA ASP A 348 17.50 20.86 -13.81
C ASP A 348 16.71 21.76 -12.83
N HIS A 349 16.75 21.43 -11.53
CA HIS A 349 16.09 22.21 -10.48
C HIS A 349 16.89 23.44 -10.04
N THR A 350 17.91 23.88 -10.81
CA THR A 350 18.67 25.09 -10.49
C THR A 350 17.91 26.36 -10.88
N GLY A 351 16.92 26.71 -10.04
CA GLY A 351 16.31 28.02 -9.89
C GLY A 351 16.34 28.46 -8.44
#